data_AF-A0A067H7Q7-F1
#
_entry.id   AF-A0A067H7Q7-F1
#
_cell.length_a   1.000
_cell.length_b   1.000
_cell.length_c   1.000
_cell.angle_alpha   90.00
_cell.angle_beta   90.00
_cell.angle_gamma   90.00
#
_symmetry.space_group_name_H-M   'P 1'
#
loop_
_entity.id
_entity.type
_entity.pdbx_description
1 polymer ?
#
loop_
_entity_poly.entity_id
_entity_poly.type
_entity_poly.pdbx_seq_one_letter_code
_entity_poly.pdbx_strand_id
1 'polypeptide(L)' 'VGGWGTEYGNLLTFVTVRGAAHMVPYAQPSRALHLFSSFVHGRRLPNNTRPAIQD' A
#
# COMPACT_ATOMS: atom_id res chain seq x y z
N VAL A 1 -3.33 -10.90 2.72
CA VAL A 1 -3.60 -9.46 2.48
C VAL A 1 -2.67 -8.61 3.34
N GLY A 2 -2.01 -7.60 2.76
CA GLY A 2 -0.94 -6.79 3.37
C GLY A 2 -1.40 -5.64 4.29
N GLY A 3 -2.64 -5.20 4.08
CA GLY A 3 -3.20 -3.95 4.58
C GLY A 3 -4.16 -3.39 3.54
N TRP A 4 -4.45 -2.09 3.60
CA TRP A 4 -5.34 -1.39 2.68
C TRP A 4 -4.65 -0.16 2.07
N GLY A 5 -4.99 0.17 0.84
CA GLY A 5 -4.52 1.38 0.16
C GLY A 5 -5.68 2.15 -0.45
N THR A 6 -5.63 3.47 -0.34
CA THR A 6 -6.55 4.41 -1.01
C THR A 6 -5.73 5.38 -1.83
N GLU A 7 -6.10 5.54 -3.09
CA GLU A 7 -5.44 6.46 -4.02
C GLU A 7 -6.25 7.76 -4.11
N TYR A 8 -5.54 8.89 -4.11
CA TYR A 8 -6.12 10.22 -4.29
C TYR A 8 -5.53 10.80 -5.59
N GLY A 9 -6.22 10.53 -6.69
CA GLY A 9 -5.73 10.83 -8.03
C GLY A 9 -4.49 10.00 -8.37
N ASN A 10 -3.48 10.65 -8.95
CA ASN A 10 -2.23 10.02 -9.39
C ASN A 10 -0.99 10.42 -8.57
N LEU A 11 -1.14 11.31 -7.58
CA LEU A 11 -0.01 11.86 -6.83
C LEU A 11 0.12 11.28 -5.41
N LEU A 12 -0.99 11.01 -4.75
CA LEU A 12 -1.01 10.60 -3.34
C LEU A 12 -1.66 9.23 -3.18
N THR A 13 -0.99 8.34 -2.45
CA THR A 13 -1.53 7.05 -2.02
C THR A 13 -1.37 6.91 -0.51
N PHE A 14 -2.47 6.71 0.20
CA PHE A 14 -2.47 6.40 1.63
C PHE A 14 -2.52 4.89 1.83
N VAL A 15 -1.65 4.34 2.67
CA VAL A 15 -1.55 2.89 2.91
C VAL A 15 -1.50 2.59 4.40
N THR A 16 -2.24 1.57 4.82
CA THR A 16 -2.10 0.92 6.12
C THR A 16 -1.36 -0.41 5.96
N VAL A 17 -0.52 -0.76 6.93
CA VAL A 17 0.18 -2.06 6.95
C VAL A 17 -0.33 -2.88 8.12
N ARG A 18 -1.06 -3.96 7.81
CA ARG A 18 -1.65 -4.82 8.84
C ARG A 18 -0.55 -5.47 9.68
N GLY A 19 -0.65 -5.34 10.99
CA GLY A 19 0.30 -5.93 11.96
C GLY A 19 1.61 -5.15 12.10
N ALA A 20 1.71 -3.95 11.53
CA ALA A 20 2.82 -3.05 11.78
C ALA A 20 2.56 -2.19 13.03
N ALA A 21 3.63 -1.87 13.75
CA ALA A 21 3.63 -0.88 14.83
C ALA A 21 4.02 0.51 14.28
N HIS A 22 4.35 1.45 15.17
CA HIS A 22 4.82 2.79 14.79
C HIS A 22 6.01 2.75 13.81
N MET A 23 6.96 1.82 14.02
CA MET A 23 8.05 1.58 13.08
C MET A 23 7.72 0.42 12.15
N VAL A 24 7.12 0.73 11.00
CA VAL A 24 6.67 -0.26 10.00
C VAL A 24 7.81 -1.18 9.50
N PRO A 25 9.00 -0.67 9.12
CA PRO A 25 10.08 -1.54 8.64
C PRO A 25 10.61 -2.51 9.70
N TYR A 26 10.53 -2.14 10.97
CA TYR A 26 10.92 -3.01 12.08
C TYR A 26 9.92 -4.15 12.28
N ALA A 27 8.62 -3.84 12.32
CA ALA A 27 7.58 -4.82 12.62
C ALA A 27 7.18 -5.70 11.41
N GLN A 28 7.26 -5.17 10.19
CA GLN A 28 6.83 -5.83 8.96
C GLN A 28 7.84 -5.60 7.81
N PRO A 29 9.08 -6.12 7.92
CA PRO A 29 10.18 -5.76 7.02
C PRO A 29 9.90 -6.07 5.54
N SER A 30 9.34 -7.25 5.25
CA SER A 30 9.02 -7.65 3.88
C SER A 30 7.93 -6.77 3.24
N ARG A 31 6.90 -6.40 3.99
CA ARG A 31 5.83 -5.53 3.52
C ARG A 31 6.32 -4.10 3.30
N ALA A 32 7.16 -3.60 4.21
CA ALA A 32 7.76 -2.28 4.10
C ALA A 32 8.65 -2.17 2.85
N LEU A 33 9.50 -3.18 2.60
CA LEU A 33 10.36 -3.19 1.41
C LEU A 33 9.53 -3.23 0.12
N HIS A 34 8.49 -4.06 0.08
CA HIS A 34 7.59 -4.13 -1.08
C HIS A 34 6.90 -2.78 -1.34
N LEU A 35 6.36 -2.14 -0.29
CA LEU A 35 5.75 -0.81 -0.38
C LEU A 35 6.73 0.24 -0.89
N PHE A 36 7.92 0.28 -0.31
CA PHE A 36 8.95 1.24 -0.69
C PHE A 36 9.43 1.04 -2.13
N SER A 37 9.66 -0.22 -2.52
CA SER A 37 10.03 -0.56 -3.90
C SER A 37 8.93 -0.18 -4.90
N SER A 38 7.66 -0.37 -4.57
CA SER A 38 6.56 0.09 -5.42
C SER A 38 6.56 1.62 -5.56
N PHE A 39 6.72 2.35 -4.46
CA PHE A 39 6.75 3.82 -4.46
C PHE A 39 7.86 4.39 -5.35
N VAL A 40 9.12 3.95 -5.14
CA VAL A 40 10.28 4.48 -5.88
C VAL A 40 10.19 4.21 -7.38
N HIS A 41 9.59 3.09 -7.77
CA HIS A 41 9.40 2.73 -9.19
C HIS A 41 8.06 3.24 -9.78
N GLY A 42 7.26 4.01 -9.03
CA GLY A 42 5.96 4.50 -9.49
C GLY A 42 4.94 3.39 -9.81
N ARG A 43 5.08 2.22 -9.19
CA ARG A 43 4.19 1.07 -9.43
C ARG A 43 2.98 1.12 -8.49
N ARG A 44 1.79 0.96 -9.05
CA ARG A 44 0.56 0.76 -8.26
C ARG A 44 0.67 -0.48 -7.38
N LEU A 45 0.08 -0.41 -6.18
CA LEU A 45 0.00 -1.55 -5.27
C LEU A 45 -1.06 -2.55 -5.75
N PRO A 46 -0.92 -3.85 -5.46
CA PRO A 46 -1.90 -4.85 -5.86
C PRO A 46 -3.26 -4.55 -5.23
N ASN A 47 -4.28 -4.28 -6.06
CA ASN A 47 -5.64 -4.08 -5.61
C ASN A 47 -6.47 -5.34 -5.93
N ASN A 48 -6.71 -6.17 -4.90
CA ASN A 48 -7.61 -7.33 -5.02
C ASN A 48 -9.07 -6.98 -4.68
N THR A 49 -9.36 -5.71 -4.40
CA THR A 49 -10.72 -5.25 -4.19
C THR A 49 -11.37 -5.08 -5.56
N ARG A 50 -12.50 -5.75 -5.79
CA ARG A 50 -13.34 -5.53 -6.98
C ARG A 50 -13.53 -4.01 -7.18
N PRO A 51 -13.53 -3.51 -8.43
CA PRO A 51 -13.71 -2.09 -8.68
C PRO A 51 -14.97 -1.64 -7.93
N ALA A 52 -14.80 -0.66 -7.04
CA ALA A 52 -15.92 0.03 -6.44
C ALA A 52 -16.60 0.78 -7.59
N ILE A 53 -17.65 0.16 -8.12
CA ILE A 53 -18.72 0.68 -8.98
C ILE A 53 -18.28 1.79 -9.95
N GLN A 54 -18.27 1.43 -11.24
CA GLN A 54 -18.42 2.42 -12.31
C GLN A 54 -19.82 3.02 -12.17
N ASP A 55 -19.93 4.23 -11.66
CA ASP A 55 -21.06 5.14 -11.93
C ASP A 55 -20.57 6.22 -12.90
#